data_AF-A0A920R4D7-F1
#
_entry.id   AF-A0A920R4D7-F1
#
_cell.length_a   1.000
_cell.length_b   1.000
_cell.length_c   1.000
_cell.angle_alpha   90.00
_cell.angle_beta   90.00
_cell.angle_gamma   90.00
#
_symmetry.space_group_name_H-M   'P 1'
#
loop_
_entity.id
_entity.type
_entity.pdbx_description
1 polymer ?
#
loop_
_entity_poly.entity_id
_entity_poly.type
_entity_poly.pdbx_seq_one_letter_code
_entity_poly.pdbx_strand_id
1 'polypeptide(L)'
;MIITPVKLVKQGEMNEDIFKLLLAQIRSKRVTAGDFRAQIAANTVGSRRLSEIVRKYGLNEFDRYVTAVIDYTDRRTRAEISDIPDGIYKSESFLDFDGFTENTVTLKTKITVEGETVYFDFDGCDPQRRAPVNSTKAMTFSACAYALRALMAPDLPVNDGFYRHVRMNANPGTVYTRSTLRRLSVDGRHRFGSMTCFSEHLHRACHKKSLRQPKP
;
A
#
# COMPACT_ATOMS: atom_id res chain seq x y z
N MET A 1 4.62 -8.08 18.74
CA MET A 1 3.75 -9.26 18.62
C MET A 1 3.42 -9.46 17.15
N ILE A 2 3.49 -10.68 16.62
CA ILE A 2 3.02 -11.04 15.29
C ILE A 2 1.87 -12.02 15.49
N ILE A 3 0.72 -11.76 14.86
CA ILE A 3 -0.48 -12.59 14.97
C ILE A 3 -0.73 -13.21 13.59
N THR A 4 -0.73 -14.53 13.50
CA THR A 4 -1.17 -15.24 12.29
C THR A 4 -2.68 -15.04 12.12
N PRO A 5 -3.25 -15.05 10.90
CA PRO A 5 -4.70 -14.94 10.74
C PRO A 5 -5.46 -15.97 11.58
N VAL A 6 -6.29 -15.47 12.51
CA VAL A 6 -7.14 -16.28 13.40
C VAL A 6 -8.55 -15.68 13.45
N LYS A 7 -9.55 -16.53 13.65
CA LYS A 7 -10.96 -16.11 13.72
C LYS A 7 -11.29 -15.56 15.12
N LEU A 8 -11.30 -14.23 15.26
CA LEU A 8 -11.60 -13.56 16.53
C LEU A 8 -13.09 -13.50 16.86
N VAL A 9 -13.96 -13.38 15.86
CA VAL A 9 -15.41 -13.29 16.05
C VAL A 9 -16.09 -14.38 15.22
N LYS A 10 -17.03 -15.13 15.83
CA LYS A 10 -17.83 -16.16 15.18
C LYS A 10 -19.29 -15.96 15.53
N GLN A 11 -20.14 -15.81 14.50
CA GLN A 11 -21.59 -15.60 14.68
C GLN A 11 -21.93 -14.40 15.58
N GLY A 12 -21.13 -13.31 15.50
CA GLY A 12 -21.31 -12.12 16.33
C GLY A 12 -20.64 -12.20 17.71
N GLU A 13 -20.27 -13.40 18.16
CA GLU A 13 -19.64 -13.61 19.47
C GLU A 13 -18.12 -13.53 19.38
N MET A 14 -17.51 -12.76 20.29
CA MET A 14 -16.06 -12.63 20.38
C MET A 14 -15.45 -13.83 21.11
N ASN A 15 -14.37 -14.38 20.57
CA ASN A 15 -13.56 -15.37 21.27
C ASN A 15 -12.74 -14.67 22.36
N GLU A 16 -13.26 -14.69 23.58
CA GLU A 16 -12.66 -14.04 24.74
C GLU A 16 -11.27 -14.59 25.09
N ASP A 17 -11.00 -15.88 24.87
CA ASP A 17 -9.71 -16.48 25.17
C ASP A 17 -8.62 -15.96 24.23
N ILE A 18 -8.92 -15.90 22.93
CA ILE A 18 -8.03 -15.29 21.94
C ILE A 18 -7.85 -13.80 22.27
N PHE A 19 -8.93 -13.08 22.59
CA PHE A 19 -8.85 -11.65 22.87
C PHE A 19 -8.00 -11.35 24.11
N LYS A 20 -8.17 -12.11 25.20
CA LYS A 20 -7.35 -12.00 26.41
C LYS A 20 -5.88 -12.32 26.12
N LEU A 21 -5.62 -13.39 25.36
CA LEU A 21 -4.25 -13.76 24.96
C LEU A 21 -3.56 -12.64 24.17
N LEU A 22 -4.28 -12.03 23.23
CA LEU A 22 -3.79 -10.89 22.45
C LEU A 22 -3.46 -9.69 23.35
N LEU A 23 -4.40 -9.30 24.21
CA LEU A 23 -4.22 -8.15 25.10
C LEU A 23 -3.14 -8.38 26.17
N ALA A 24 -2.88 -9.63 26.57
CA ALA A 24 -1.80 -9.95 27.50
C ALA A 24 -0.41 -9.55 26.98
N GLN A 25 -0.23 -9.50 25.66
CA GLN A 25 1.03 -9.14 24.99
C GLN A 25 1.15 -7.64 24.67
N ILE A 26 0.15 -6.83 25.03
CA ILE A 26 0.05 -5.41 24.69
C ILE A 26 0.16 -4.57 25.98
N ARG A 27 0.99 -3.51 25.94
CA ARG A 27 1.11 -2.55 27.05
C ARG A 27 -0.13 -1.66 27.16
N SER A 28 -0.56 -1.06 26.04
CA SER A 28 -1.70 -0.14 25.96
C SER A 28 -3.06 -0.86 25.83
N LYS A 29 -3.36 -1.80 26.74
CA LYS A 29 -4.51 -2.71 26.63
C LYS A 29 -5.84 -2.01 26.38
N ARG A 30 -6.12 -0.92 27.12
CA ARG A 30 -7.38 -0.18 27.02
C ARG A 30 -7.61 0.40 25.62
N VAL A 31 -6.57 1.01 25.04
CA VAL A 31 -6.63 1.64 23.73
C VAL A 31 -6.80 0.57 22.65
N THR A 32 -5.93 -0.44 22.65
CA THR A 32 -6.00 -1.50 21.64
C THR A 32 -7.30 -2.29 21.72
N ALA A 33 -7.84 -2.55 22.92
CA ALA A 33 -9.13 -3.19 23.06
C ALA A 33 -10.28 -2.32 22.49
N GLY A 34 -10.18 -1.00 22.62
CA GLY A 34 -11.08 -0.05 21.97
C GLY A 34 -11.01 -0.15 20.44
N ASP A 35 -9.80 -0.16 19.87
CA ASP A 35 -9.60 -0.27 18.42
C ASP A 35 -10.17 -1.57 17.84
N PHE A 36 -9.97 -2.71 18.51
CA PHE A 36 -10.55 -3.99 18.09
C PHE A 36 -12.08 -3.93 18.07
N ARG A 37 -12.69 -3.41 19.14
CA ARG A 37 -14.16 -3.28 19.21
C ARG A 37 -14.69 -2.33 18.15
N ALA A 38 -13.99 -1.22 17.88
CA ALA A 38 -14.36 -0.27 16.84
C ALA A 38 -14.31 -0.93 15.44
N GLN A 39 -13.25 -1.68 15.14
CA GLN A 39 -13.13 -2.41 13.86
C GLN A 39 -14.20 -3.49 13.70
N ILE A 40 -14.51 -4.23 14.78
CA ILE A 40 -15.61 -5.22 14.78
C ILE A 40 -16.95 -4.53 14.50
N ALA A 41 -17.24 -3.42 15.18
CA ALA A 41 -18.46 -2.66 14.98
C ALA A 41 -18.58 -2.12 13.54
N ALA A 42 -17.50 -1.57 12.98
CA ALA A 42 -17.45 -1.10 11.60
C ALA A 42 -17.76 -2.23 10.60
N ASN A 43 -17.15 -3.40 10.78
CA ASN A 43 -17.40 -4.56 9.93
C ASN A 43 -18.84 -5.08 10.05
N THR A 44 -19.40 -5.09 11.26
CA THR A 44 -20.81 -5.46 11.49
C THR A 44 -21.76 -4.52 10.76
N VAL A 45 -21.53 -3.20 10.84
CA VAL A 45 -22.33 -2.21 10.12
C VAL A 45 -22.16 -2.39 8.61
N GLY A 46 -20.93 -2.55 8.10
CA GLY A 46 -20.65 -2.77 6.69
C GLY A 46 -21.35 -4.02 6.13
N SER A 47 -21.25 -5.15 6.83
CA SER A 47 -21.92 -6.40 6.46
C SER A 47 -23.45 -6.24 6.38
N ARG A 48 -24.04 -5.55 7.36
CA ARG A 48 -25.48 -5.25 7.37
C ARG A 48 -25.87 -4.38 6.18
N ARG A 49 -25.15 -3.30 5.90
CA ARG A 49 -25.44 -2.39 4.78
C ARG A 49 -25.30 -3.08 3.42
N LEU A 50 -24.26 -3.89 3.23
CA LEU A 50 -24.10 -4.69 2.02
C LEU A 50 -25.27 -5.68 1.85
N SER A 51 -25.67 -6.35 2.94
CA SER A 51 -26.84 -7.24 2.92
C SER A 51 -28.15 -6.52 2.59
N GLU A 52 -28.34 -5.28 3.07
CA GLU A 52 -29.50 -4.45 2.73
C GLU A 52 -29.54 -4.12 1.23
N ILE A 53 -28.38 -3.79 0.64
CA ILE A 53 -28.26 -3.52 -0.81
C ILE A 53 -28.59 -4.79 -1.61
N VAL A 54 -27.99 -5.93 -1.25
CA VAL A 54 -28.23 -7.21 -1.94
C VAL A 54 -29.69 -7.63 -1.82
N ARG A 55 -30.34 -7.46 -0.65
CA ARG A 55 -31.78 -7.74 -0.50
C ARG A 55 -32.66 -6.85 -1.37
N LYS A 56 -32.27 -5.59 -1.56
CA LYS A 56 -33.05 -4.61 -2.34
C LYS A 56 -32.93 -4.82 -3.85
N TYR A 57 -31.74 -5.11 -4.35
CA TYR A 57 -31.46 -5.15 -5.79
C TYR A 57 -31.18 -6.55 -6.34
N GLY A 58 -30.98 -7.53 -5.46
CA GLY A 58 -30.54 -8.88 -5.84
C GLY A 58 -29.03 -8.98 -6.01
N LEU A 59 -28.52 -10.21 -5.94
CA LEU A 59 -27.09 -10.50 -6.00
C LEU A 59 -26.50 -10.18 -7.38
N ASN A 60 -27.19 -10.54 -8.47
CA ASN A 60 -26.71 -10.31 -9.83
C ASN A 60 -26.48 -8.82 -10.12
N GLU A 61 -27.41 -7.95 -9.70
CA GLU A 61 -27.26 -6.51 -9.85
C GLU A 61 -26.13 -5.96 -8.99
N PHE A 62 -26.01 -6.44 -7.75
CA PHE A 62 -24.91 -6.07 -6.87
C PHE A 62 -23.55 -6.38 -7.51
N ASP A 63 -23.35 -7.59 -8.01
CA ASP A 63 -22.09 -8.00 -8.65
C ASP A 63 -21.82 -7.15 -9.90
N ARG A 64 -22.85 -6.86 -10.71
CA ARG A 64 -22.74 -5.97 -11.87
C ARG A 64 -22.26 -4.57 -11.47
N TYR A 65 -22.79 -4.00 -10.39
CA TYR A 65 -22.36 -2.68 -9.90
C TYR A 65 -20.95 -2.71 -9.32
N VAL A 66 -20.56 -3.78 -8.62
CA VAL A 66 -19.18 -3.94 -8.12
C VAL A 66 -18.19 -3.94 -9.29
N THR A 67 -18.45 -4.73 -10.33
CA THR A 67 -17.63 -4.74 -11.55
C THR A 67 -17.61 -3.36 -12.21
N ALA A 68 -18.76 -2.71 -12.37
CA ALA A 68 -18.82 -1.38 -13.00
C ALA A 68 -18.02 -0.31 -12.23
N VAL A 69 -18.00 -0.36 -10.89
CA VAL A 69 -17.20 0.55 -10.06
C VAL A 69 -15.70 0.26 -10.18
N ILE A 70 -15.31 -1.01 -10.29
CA ILE A 70 -13.92 -1.40 -10.52
C ILE A 70 -13.46 -0.93 -11.92
N ASP A 71 -14.26 -1.18 -12.95
CA ASP A 71 -13.96 -0.79 -14.34
C ASP A 71 -13.95 0.73 -14.51
N TYR A 72 -14.81 1.45 -13.79
CA TYR A 72 -14.76 2.91 -13.73
C TYR A 72 -13.43 3.40 -13.16
N THR A 73 -12.98 2.81 -12.05
CA THR A 73 -11.68 3.16 -11.44
C THR A 73 -10.51 2.82 -12.34
N ASP A 74 -10.51 1.66 -13.02
CA ASP A 74 -9.50 1.26 -13.99
C ASP A 74 -9.36 2.32 -15.09
N ARG A 75 -10.48 2.69 -15.76
CA ARG A 75 -10.48 3.73 -16.80
C ARG A 75 -9.98 5.08 -16.31
N ARG A 76 -10.41 5.51 -15.11
CA ARG A 76 -9.95 6.78 -14.51
C ARG A 76 -8.46 6.72 -14.20
N THR A 77 -7.97 5.59 -13.68
CA THR A 77 -6.55 5.40 -13.35
C THR A 77 -5.68 5.45 -14.61
N ARG A 78 -6.10 4.78 -15.70
CA ARG A 78 -5.42 4.84 -17.00
C ARG A 78 -5.27 6.25 -17.53
N ALA A 79 -6.36 7.02 -17.48
CA ALA A 79 -6.36 8.41 -17.94
C ALA A 79 -5.34 9.26 -17.15
N GLU A 80 -5.34 9.17 -15.82
CA GLU A 80 -4.38 9.90 -14.98
C GLU A 80 -2.92 9.46 -15.22
N ILE A 81 -2.68 8.17 -15.50
CA ILE A 81 -1.33 7.69 -15.84
C ILE A 81 -0.89 8.24 -17.20
N SER A 82 -1.79 8.32 -18.19
CA SER A 82 -1.46 8.85 -19.52
C SER A 82 -1.04 10.34 -19.52
N ASP A 83 -1.42 11.06 -18.46
CA ASP A 83 -0.97 12.43 -18.24
C ASP A 83 0.49 12.48 -17.76
N ILE A 84 1.02 11.40 -17.17
CA ILE A 84 2.43 11.28 -16.83
C ILE A 84 3.24 11.08 -18.12
N PRO A 85 4.35 11.81 -18.35
CA PRO A 85 5.19 11.54 -19.50
C PRO A 85 5.76 10.12 -19.49
N ASP A 86 5.71 9.43 -20.62
CA ASP A 86 6.41 8.16 -20.77
C ASP A 86 7.91 8.34 -20.58
N GLY A 87 8.54 7.37 -19.91
CA GLY A 87 9.97 7.40 -19.67
C GLY A 87 10.43 6.61 -18.45
N ILE A 88 11.73 6.70 -18.20
CA ILE A 88 12.40 6.05 -17.08
C ILE A 88 12.83 7.11 -16.07
N TYR A 89 12.31 7.00 -14.86
CA TYR A 89 12.62 7.84 -13.72
C TYR A 89 13.49 7.04 -12.75
N LYS A 90 14.62 7.60 -12.32
CA LYS A 90 15.53 6.92 -11.38
C LYS A 90 15.67 7.76 -10.12
N SER A 91 15.67 7.08 -8.98
CA SER A 91 15.93 7.67 -7.67
C SER A 91 16.89 6.76 -6.92
N GLU A 92 17.85 7.38 -6.23
CA GLU A 92 18.74 6.73 -5.29
C GLU A 92 18.71 7.53 -3.99
N SER A 93 18.67 6.83 -2.87
CA SER A 93 18.60 7.43 -1.54
C SER A 93 19.32 6.54 -0.54
N PHE A 94 19.77 7.15 0.54
CA PHE A 94 20.57 6.47 1.55
C PHE A 94 19.93 6.67 2.93
N LEU A 95 19.98 5.63 3.75
CA LEU A 95 19.79 5.77 5.20
C LEU A 95 21.17 5.74 5.82
N ASP A 96 21.50 6.73 6.64
CA ASP A 96 22.83 6.87 7.25
C ASP A 96 23.26 5.60 8.00
N PHE A 97 22.30 4.94 8.67
CA PHE A 97 22.52 3.70 9.41
C PHE A 97 21.24 2.86 9.51
N ASP A 98 21.36 1.57 9.83
CA ASP A 98 20.24 0.62 9.88
C ASP A 98 19.59 0.49 11.29
N GLY A 99 20.13 1.21 12.27
CA GLY A 99 19.71 1.18 13.68
C GLY A 99 20.36 0.06 14.50
N PHE A 100 21.23 -0.75 13.89
CA PHE A 100 22.01 -1.79 14.55
C PHE A 100 23.51 -1.66 14.25
N THR A 101 23.87 -1.21 13.05
CA THR A 101 25.22 -0.91 12.58
C THR A 101 25.26 0.50 12.01
N GLU A 102 26.45 1.11 11.93
CA GLU A 102 26.68 2.42 11.30
C GLU A 102 26.77 2.34 9.76
N ASN A 103 26.49 1.17 9.17
CA ASN A 103 26.56 1.02 7.72
C ASN A 103 25.37 1.70 7.05
N THR A 104 25.67 2.49 6.03
CA THR A 104 24.67 3.10 5.16
C THR A 104 23.82 2.02 4.46
N VAL A 105 22.53 2.31 4.30
CA VAL A 105 21.59 1.47 3.56
C VAL A 105 21.24 2.14 2.23
N THR A 106 21.60 1.50 1.13
CA THR A 106 21.32 2.00 -0.23
C THR A 106 19.95 1.57 -0.71
N LEU A 107 19.15 2.55 -1.13
CA LEU A 107 17.79 2.38 -1.67
C LEU A 107 17.74 2.94 -3.09
N LYS A 108 17.41 2.08 -4.05
CA LYS A 108 17.30 2.43 -5.47
C LYS A 108 15.90 2.13 -5.97
N THR A 109 15.38 3.02 -6.79
CA THR A 109 14.11 2.81 -7.47
C THR A 109 14.23 3.29 -8.91
N LYS A 110 13.90 2.43 -9.85
CA LYS A 110 13.72 2.75 -11.27
C LYS A 110 12.24 2.58 -11.59
N ILE A 111 11.63 3.62 -12.15
CA ILE A 111 10.20 3.64 -12.44
C ILE A 111 10.02 3.89 -13.92
N THR A 112 9.35 2.96 -14.57
CA THR A 112 9.06 3.02 -15.99
C THR A 112 7.59 3.34 -16.15
N VAL A 113 7.30 4.44 -16.86
CA VAL A 113 5.95 4.80 -17.29
C VAL A 113 5.88 4.53 -18.78
N GLU A 114 4.94 3.68 -19.19
CA GLU A 114 4.69 3.31 -20.58
C GLU A 114 3.18 3.30 -20.82
N GLY A 115 2.68 4.32 -21.52
CA GLY A 115 1.27 4.52 -21.82
C GLY A 115 0.43 4.66 -20.55
N GLU A 116 -0.27 3.60 -20.18
CA GLU A 116 -1.25 3.57 -19.07
C GLU A 116 -0.81 2.64 -17.92
N THR A 117 0.47 2.29 -17.87
CA THR A 117 1.03 1.39 -16.85
C THR A 117 2.26 1.99 -16.18
N VAL A 118 2.40 1.76 -14.88
CA VAL A 118 3.58 2.14 -14.10
C VAL A 118 4.25 0.90 -13.54
N TYR A 119 5.55 0.79 -13.76
CA TYR A 119 6.38 -0.32 -13.28
C TYR A 119 7.48 0.18 -12.36
N PHE A 120 7.49 -0.31 -11.13
CA PHE A 120 8.48 -0.01 -10.11
C PHE A 120 9.52 -1.14 -10.04
N ASP A 121 10.80 -0.81 -10.13
CA ASP A 121 11.91 -1.76 -10.04
C ASP A 121 12.87 -1.33 -8.93
N PHE A 122 13.09 -2.26 -8.00
CA PHE A 122 13.93 -2.07 -6.82
C PHE A 122 15.27 -2.81 -6.93
N ASP A 123 15.66 -3.25 -8.13
CA ASP A 123 16.96 -3.88 -8.34
C ASP A 123 18.12 -2.94 -7.98
N GLY A 124 19.19 -3.52 -7.42
CA GLY A 124 20.34 -2.78 -6.90
C GLY A 124 20.15 -2.15 -5.51
N CYS A 125 19.03 -2.40 -4.83
CA CYS A 125 18.90 -2.12 -3.40
C CYS A 125 19.75 -3.06 -2.56
N ASP A 126 20.12 -2.61 -1.36
CA ASP A 126 20.90 -3.42 -0.43
C ASP A 126 20.20 -4.73 -0.04
N PRO A 127 20.98 -5.79 0.28
CA PRO A 127 20.46 -6.99 0.91
C PRO A 127 19.75 -6.70 2.23
N GLN A 128 18.77 -7.54 2.58
CA GLN A 128 18.04 -7.43 3.84
C GLN A 128 19.01 -7.36 5.04
N ARG A 129 18.77 -6.42 5.94
CA ARG A 129 19.61 -6.17 7.11
C ARG A 129 19.08 -6.90 8.34
N ARG A 130 19.92 -7.15 9.36
CA ARG A 130 19.45 -7.67 10.66
C ARG A 130 18.88 -6.57 11.58
N ALA A 131 18.10 -5.65 11.01
CA ALA A 131 17.69 -4.41 11.65
C ALA A 131 16.25 -4.03 11.27
N PRO A 132 15.60 -3.05 11.95
CA PRO A 132 14.19 -2.69 11.75
C PRO A 132 13.87 -1.99 10.42
N VAL A 133 14.86 -1.78 9.55
CA VAL A 133 14.74 -1.01 8.29
C VAL A 133 14.18 -1.79 7.11
N ASN A 134 14.03 -3.11 7.23
CA ASN A 134 13.48 -3.91 6.13
C ASN A 134 11.97 -3.69 5.97
N SER A 135 11.46 -3.98 4.79
CA SER A 135 10.02 -4.03 4.50
C SER A 135 9.62 -5.36 3.86
N THR A 136 8.32 -5.67 3.97
CA THR A 136 7.72 -6.81 3.28
C THR A 136 7.32 -6.41 1.88
N LYS A 137 7.16 -7.39 0.97
CA LYS A 137 6.64 -7.14 -0.38
C LYS A 137 5.34 -6.35 -0.38
N ALA A 138 4.42 -6.65 0.54
CA ALA A 138 3.15 -5.96 0.66
C ALA A 138 3.30 -4.50 1.12
N MET A 139 4.26 -4.22 2.02
CA MET A 139 4.57 -2.84 2.43
C MET A 139 5.14 -2.05 1.26
N THR A 140 6.11 -2.59 0.53
CA THR A 140 6.72 -1.93 -0.63
C THR A 140 5.69 -1.69 -1.74
N PHE A 141 4.81 -2.66 -1.99
CA PHE A 141 3.70 -2.49 -2.92
C PHE A 141 2.75 -1.37 -2.50
N SER A 142 2.31 -1.37 -1.23
CA SER A 142 1.44 -0.32 -0.67
C SER A 142 2.09 1.06 -0.78
N ALA A 143 3.40 1.11 -0.57
CA ALA A 143 4.19 2.31 -0.73
C ALA A 143 4.14 2.80 -2.20
N CYS A 144 4.42 1.93 -3.18
CA CYS A 144 4.34 2.28 -4.61
C CYS A 144 2.93 2.79 -4.99
N ALA A 145 1.90 2.09 -4.52
CA ALA A 145 0.51 2.45 -4.72
C ALA A 145 0.18 3.83 -4.13
N TYR A 146 0.64 4.12 -2.91
CA TYR A 146 0.48 5.44 -2.31
C TYR A 146 1.17 6.54 -3.11
N ALA A 147 2.40 6.29 -3.56
CA ALA A 147 3.16 7.27 -4.34
C ALA A 147 2.48 7.61 -5.67
N LEU A 148 1.92 6.60 -6.36
CA LEU A 148 1.10 6.82 -7.56
C LEU A 148 -0.20 7.56 -7.22
N ARG A 149 -0.91 7.15 -6.17
CA ARG A 149 -2.19 7.76 -5.76
C ARG A 149 -2.05 9.24 -5.39
N ALA A 150 -0.91 9.64 -4.83
CA ALA A 150 -0.62 11.02 -4.46
C ALA A 150 -0.52 11.97 -5.66
N LEU A 151 -0.26 11.44 -6.87
CA LEU A 151 -0.17 12.22 -8.10
C LEU A 151 -1.52 12.36 -8.82
N MET A 152 -2.51 11.57 -8.42
CA MET A 152 -3.81 11.48 -9.07
C MET A 152 -4.83 12.40 -8.42
N ALA A 153 -5.90 12.70 -9.17
CA ALA A 153 -7.04 13.47 -8.70
C ALA A 153 -7.53 13.02 -7.30
N PRO A 154 -7.81 13.95 -6.36
CA PRO A 154 -8.23 13.61 -4.99
C PRO A 154 -9.50 12.76 -4.91
N ASP A 155 -10.39 12.85 -5.91
CA ASP A 155 -11.65 12.11 -6.00
C ASP A 155 -11.52 10.74 -6.68
N LEU A 156 -10.35 10.37 -7.20
CA LEU A 156 -10.13 9.06 -7.81
C LEU A 156 -10.38 7.94 -6.78
N PRO A 157 -11.32 7.00 -7.04
CA PRO A 157 -11.58 5.91 -6.12
C PRO A 157 -10.40 4.94 -6.04
N VAL A 158 -10.18 4.33 -4.88
CA VAL A 158 -9.11 3.34 -4.70
C VAL A 158 -9.72 1.96 -4.50
N ASN A 159 -9.64 1.12 -5.52
CA ASN A 159 -10.07 -0.28 -5.50
C ASN A 159 -9.19 -1.12 -6.44
N ASP A 160 -9.59 -2.36 -6.75
CA ASP A 160 -8.81 -3.26 -7.61
C ASP A 160 -8.48 -2.66 -9.00
N GLY A 161 -9.36 -1.82 -9.55
CA GLY A 161 -9.13 -1.12 -10.81
C GLY A 161 -7.92 -0.19 -10.76
N PHE A 162 -7.64 0.42 -9.61
CA PHE A 162 -6.43 1.23 -9.41
C PHE A 162 -5.18 0.35 -9.24
N TYR A 163 -5.26 -0.68 -8.40
CA TYR A 163 -4.09 -1.51 -8.06
C TYR A 163 -3.52 -2.30 -9.24
N ARG A 164 -4.33 -2.64 -10.25
CA ARG A 164 -3.88 -3.32 -11.48
C ARG A 164 -2.81 -2.54 -12.27
N HIS A 165 -2.74 -1.22 -12.08
CA HIS A 165 -1.75 -0.36 -12.74
C HIS A 165 -0.45 -0.18 -11.96
N VAL A 166 -0.38 -0.70 -10.74
CA VAL A 166 0.83 -0.66 -9.91
C VAL A 166 1.56 -1.99 -10.07
N ARG A 167 2.61 -2.02 -10.90
CA ARG A 167 3.44 -3.22 -11.09
C ARG A 167 4.78 -3.04 -10.39
N MET A 168 5.29 -4.10 -9.78
CA MET A 168 6.54 -4.03 -9.03
C MET A 168 7.43 -5.25 -9.26
N ASN A 169 8.68 -5.01 -9.61
CA ASN A 169 9.79 -5.94 -9.43
C ASN A 169 10.51 -5.66 -8.12
N ALA A 170 10.48 -6.64 -7.24
CA ALA A 170 11.20 -6.56 -5.99
C ALA A 170 11.69 -7.98 -5.64
N ASN A 171 12.96 -8.21 -5.94
CA ASN A 171 13.63 -9.50 -5.75
C ASN A 171 13.66 -9.86 -4.25
N PRO A 172 13.30 -11.09 -3.85
CA PRO A 172 13.39 -11.50 -2.45
C PRO A 172 14.81 -11.35 -1.90
N GLY A 173 14.93 -11.01 -0.62
CA GLY A 173 16.21 -10.91 0.09
C GLY A 173 16.82 -9.50 0.12
N THR A 174 16.09 -8.47 -0.32
CA THR A 174 16.53 -7.06 -0.22
C THR A 174 15.85 -6.37 0.97
N VAL A 175 16.28 -5.14 1.26
CA VAL A 175 15.63 -4.24 2.21
C VAL A 175 14.17 -3.92 1.86
N TYR A 176 13.76 -4.04 0.58
CA TYR A 176 12.38 -3.84 0.13
C TYR A 176 11.53 -5.12 0.08
N THR A 177 12.17 -6.28 -0.03
CA THR A 177 11.47 -7.55 -0.17
C THR A 177 12.16 -8.61 0.63
N ARG A 178 12.06 -8.49 1.95
CA ARG A 178 12.59 -9.49 2.86
C ARG A 178 12.01 -10.88 2.57
N SER A 179 12.89 -11.88 2.46
CA SER A 179 12.53 -13.26 2.05
C SER A 179 12.20 -14.20 3.21
N THR A 180 12.60 -13.90 4.44
CA THR A 180 12.55 -14.84 5.57
C THR A 180 11.70 -14.37 6.74
N LEU A 181 10.88 -15.25 7.31
CA LEU A 181 10.10 -15.06 8.55
C LEU A 181 10.97 -14.92 9.83
N ARG A 182 12.31 -14.97 9.73
CA ARG A 182 13.22 -14.90 10.88
C ARG A 182 13.15 -13.54 11.58
N ARG A 183 12.52 -13.48 12.77
CA ARG A 183 12.31 -12.31 13.65
C ARG A 183 13.32 -11.18 13.49
N LEU A 184 13.09 -10.32 12.50
CA LEU A 184 13.77 -9.04 12.35
C LEU A 184 12.67 -8.01 12.42
N SER A 185 12.90 -6.95 13.19
CA SER A 185 11.90 -5.91 13.39
C SER A 185 11.54 -5.25 12.06
N VAL A 186 10.34 -4.67 11.97
CA VAL A 186 9.85 -3.93 10.79
C VAL A 186 9.42 -2.52 11.20
N ASP A 187 9.95 -2.03 12.33
CA ASP A 187 9.39 -0.91 13.09
C ASP A 187 9.90 0.46 12.62
N GLY A 188 10.93 0.52 11.76
CA GLY A 188 11.54 1.75 11.23
C GLY A 188 10.74 2.47 10.14
N ARG A 189 9.41 2.43 10.22
CA ARG A 189 8.44 2.74 9.14
C ARG A 189 8.51 4.15 8.54
N HIS A 190 9.07 5.12 9.26
CA HIS A 190 9.07 6.53 8.86
C HIS A 190 10.31 6.95 8.03
N ARG A 191 11.19 6.02 7.67
CA ARG A 191 12.49 6.35 7.07
C ARG A 191 12.66 5.94 5.60
N PHE A 192 11.60 5.58 4.88
CA PHE A 192 11.72 5.25 3.45
C PHE A 192 11.69 6.52 2.57
N GLY A 193 12.75 7.32 2.63
CA GLY A 193 12.85 8.60 1.90
C GLY A 193 12.86 8.49 0.37
N SER A 194 13.19 7.33 -0.19
CA SER A 194 13.33 7.14 -1.65
C SER A 194 12.02 7.33 -2.43
N MET A 195 10.87 7.02 -1.83
CA MET A 195 9.59 7.23 -2.50
C MET A 195 9.10 8.67 -2.44
N THR A 196 9.47 9.42 -1.40
CA THR A 196 9.21 10.87 -1.34
C THR A 196 9.95 11.58 -2.48
N CYS A 197 11.20 11.16 -2.74
CA CYS A 197 11.98 11.63 -3.88
C CYS A 197 11.33 11.30 -5.24
N PHE A 198 10.64 10.15 -5.33
CA PHE A 198 9.87 9.79 -6.52
C PHE A 198 8.63 10.67 -6.72
N SER A 199 7.81 10.88 -5.67
CA SER A 199 6.65 11.76 -5.78
C SER A 199 7.06 13.18 -6.20
N GLU A 200 8.19 13.68 -5.72
CA GLU A 200 8.72 14.99 -6.10
C GLU A 200 9.21 15.03 -7.56
N HIS A 201 9.91 14.00 -8.03
CA HIS A 201 10.37 13.91 -9.42
C HIS A 201 9.19 13.86 -10.41
N LEU A 202 8.15 13.08 -10.11
CA LEU A 202 6.96 13.02 -10.96
C LEU A 202 6.12 14.29 -10.86
N HIS A 203 5.95 14.89 -9.68
CA HIS A 203 5.29 16.20 -9.58
C HIS A 203 5.98 17.25 -10.46
N ARG A 204 7.33 17.27 -10.46
CA ARG A 204 8.10 18.18 -11.34
C ARG A 204 7.93 17.84 -12.82
N ALA A 205 7.87 16.56 -13.19
CA ALA A 205 7.65 16.13 -14.57
C ALA A 205 6.24 16.47 -15.08
N CYS A 206 5.21 16.23 -14.28
CA CYS A 206 3.82 16.56 -14.59
C CYS A 206 3.59 18.08 -14.66
N HIS A 207 4.17 18.86 -13.74
CA HIS A 207 4.10 20.33 -13.82
C HIS A 207 4.72 20.90 -15.11
N LYS A 208 5.84 20.33 -15.57
CA LYS A 208 6.48 20.75 -16.83
C LYS A 208 5.63 20.46 -18.06
N LYS A 209 4.78 19.43 -18.04
CA LYS A 209 3.84 19.10 -19.13
C LYS A 209 2.62 20.03 -19.11
N SER A 210 2.06 20.33 -17.93
CA SER A 210 0.95 21.29 -17.76
C SER A 210 1.29 22.70 -18.30
N LEU A 211 2.55 23.13 -18.18
CA LEU A 211 3.04 24.40 -18.74
C LEU A 211 3.29 24.37 -20.26
N ARG A 212 3.32 23.18 -20.89
CA ARG A 212 3.59 23.01 -22.32
C ARG A 212 2.34 22.72 -23.16
N GLN A 213 1.20 22.45 -22.54
CA GLN A 213 -0.05 22.32 -23.29
C GLN A 213 -0.71 23.70 -23.44
N PRO A 214 -1.03 24.16 -24.66
CA PRO A 214 -1.86 25.34 -24.83
C PRO A 214 -3.22 25.02 -24.22
N LYS A 215 -3.67 25.86 -23.27
CA LYS A 215 -5.07 25.80 -22.82
C LYS A 215 -5.97 26.05 -24.04
N PRO A 216 -7.07 25.29 -24.20
CA PRO A 216 -8.05 25.55 -25.24
C PRO A 216 -8.68 26.94 -25.11
#